data_AF-A0A349Y7R4-F1
#
_entry.id   AF-A0A349Y7R4-F1
#
_cell.length_a   1.000
_cell.length_b   1.000
_cell.length_c   1.000
_cell.angle_alpha   90.00
_cell.angle_beta   90.00
_cell.angle_gamma   90.00
#
_symmetry.space_group_name_H-M   'P 1'
#
loop_
_entity.id
_entity.type
_entity.pdbx_description
1 polymer ?
#
loop_
_entity_poly.entity_id
_entity_poly.type
_entity_poly.pdbx_seq_one_letter_code
_entity_poly.pdbx_strand_id
1 'polypeptide(L)'
;MSALSLILPLLLTLAPQDPMRVLDGGSHQQDSVRQAVRQGRFVPLEQVVADALRRYPGKLIEVELDDGKYEIEILGPEGVVM
;
A
#
# COMPACT_ATOMS: atom_id res chain seq x y z
N MET A 1 -23.17 31.54 49.47
CA MET A 1 -23.94 30.31 49.78
C MET A 1 -24.17 29.58 48.47
N SER A 2 -23.57 28.39 48.35
CA SER A 2 -23.62 27.53 47.16
C SER A 2 -25.01 26.98 46.87
N ALA A 3 -25.29 26.76 45.59
CA ALA A 3 -26.04 25.62 45.02
C ALA A 3 -26.16 25.91 43.51
N LEU A 4 -26.09 25.00 42.54
CA LEU A 4 -25.77 23.58 42.40
C LEU A 4 -25.93 23.37 40.87
N SER A 5 -25.38 22.29 40.31
CA SER A 5 -25.58 21.80 38.91
C SER A 5 -24.52 22.28 37.90
N LEU A 6 -23.90 21.43 37.09
CA LEU A 6 -24.16 20.03 36.77
C LEU A 6 -22.81 19.45 36.31
N ILE A 7 -22.19 18.59 37.12
CA ILE A 7 -21.05 17.77 36.68
C ILE A 7 -21.67 16.66 35.85
N LEU A 8 -21.52 16.73 34.54
CA LEU A 8 -21.80 15.61 33.64
C LEU A 8 -20.56 14.72 33.65
N PRO A 9 -20.59 13.49 34.20
CA PRO A 9 -19.51 12.56 33.96
C PRO A 9 -19.64 12.11 32.50
N LEU A 10 -18.71 12.57 31.68
CA LEU A 10 -18.47 12.03 30.34
C LEU A 10 -18.06 10.57 30.53
N LEU A 11 -19.03 9.65 30.43
CA LEU A 11 -18.77 8.23 30.32
C LEU A 11 -17.97 8.01 29.03
N LEU A 12 -16.65 7.93 29.18
CA LEU A 12 -15.74 7.45 28.16
C LEU A 12 -16.04 5.95 27.99
N THR A 13 -16.92 5.61 27.06
CA THR A 13 -17.16 4.22 26.69
C THR A 13 -15.86 3.65 26.14
N LEU A 14 -15.24 2.79 26.93
CA LEU A 14 -14.10 1.96 26.55
C LEU A 14 -14.60 0.93 25.52
N ALA A 15 -14.77 1.37 24.27
CA ALA A 15 -14.83 0.43 23.17
C ALA A 15 -13.43 -0.21 23.07
N PRO A 16 -13.32 -1.55 23.01
CA PRO A 16 -12.06 -2.15 22.59
C PRO A 16 -11.74 -1.56 21.22
N GLN A 17 -10.71 -0.71 21.20
CA GLN A 17 -10.02 -0.35 19.97
C GLN A 17 -9.43 -1.68 19.49
N ASP A 18 -10.18 -2.42 18.67
CA ASP A 18 -9.65 -3.59 17.99
C ASP A 18 -8.43 -3.07 17.25
N PRO A 19 -7.20 -3.42 17.68
CA PRO A 19 -6.02 -2.91 17.02
C PRO A 19 -6.12 -3.45 15.61
N MET A 20 -6.33 -2.52 14.67
CA MET A 20 -6.14 -2.67 13.24
C MET A 20 -5.38 -3.96 12.95
N ARG A 21 -6.07 -4.97 12.41
CA ARG A 21 -5.41 -6.14 11.85
C ARG A 21 -4.44 -5.63 10.79
N VAL A 22 -3.20 -5.37 11.18
CA VAL A 22 -2.09 -5.18 10.26
C VAL A 22 -2.01 -6.49 9.49
N LEU A 23 -2.25 -6.37 8.20
CA LEU A 23 -2.83 -7.37 7.33
C LEU A 23 -1.83 -8.52 7.10
N ASP A 24 -2.10 -9.68 7.69
CA ASP A 24 -1.47 -10.95 7.30
C ASP A 24 -1.71 -11.29 5.81
N GLY A 25 -2.66 -10.61 5.16
CA GLY A 25 -2.92 -10.73 3.72
C GLY A 25 -1.79 -10.19 2.82
N GLY A 26 -1.03 -9.19 3.28
CA GLY A 26 0.04 -8.58 2.46
C GLY A 26 1.25 -9.49 2.27
N SER A 27 1.67 -10.18 3.33
CA SER A 27 2.79 -11.14 3.31
C SER A 27 2.47 -12.35 2.42
N HIS A 28 1.27 -12.93 2.58
CA HIS A 28 0.82 -14.07 1.78
C HIS A 28 0.70 -13.73 0.29
N GLN A 29 0.18 -12.55 -0.05
CA GLN A 29 0.13 -12.10 -1.44
C GLN A 29 1.55 -11.97 -2.01
N GLN A 30 2.47 -11.35 -1.28
CA GLN A 30 3.85 -11.18 -1.74
C GLN A 30 4.57 -12.53 -1.93
N ASP A 31 4.36 -13.50 -1.04
CA ASP A 31 4.91 -14.84 -1.17
C ASP A 31 4.36 -15.58 -2.40
N SER A 32 3.05 -15.45 -2.67
CA SER A 32 2.42 -16.05 -3.85
C SER A 32 2.99 -15.49 -5.16
N VAL A 33 3.27 -14.18 -5.20
CA VAL A 33 3.88 -13.51 -6.35
C VAL A 33 5.32 -13.98 -6.53
N ARG A 34 6.11 -14.05 -5.46
CA ARG A 34 7.49 -14.58 -5.52
C ARG A 34 7.50 -16.02 -6.01
N GLN A 35 6.55 -16.83 -5.59
CA GLN A 35 6.42 -18.20 -6.08
C GLN A 35 6.03 -18.27 -7.56
N ALA A 36 5.11 -17.40 -8.01
CA ALA A 36 4.73 -17.31 -9.41
C ALA A 36 5.93 -16.90 -10.30
N VAL A 37 6.80 -15.99 -9.84
CA VAL A 37 8.07 -15.65 -10.51
C VAL A 37 8.99 -16.87 -10.60
N ARG A 38 9.19 -17.61 -9.49
CA ARG A 38 10.00 -18.85 -9.49
C ARG A 38 9.46 -19.93 -10.43
N GLN A 39 8.14 -19.96 -10.64
CA GLN A 39 7.47 -20.88 -11.56
C GLN A 39 7.46 -20.37 -13.02
N GLY A 40 8.00 -19.18 -13.29
CA GLY A 40 7.98 -18.56 -14.62
C GLY A 40 6.61 -18.04 -15.07
N ARG A 41 5.63 -17.91 -14.14
CA ARG A 41 4.30 -17.36 -14.42
C ARG A 41 4.26 -15.84 -14.43
N PHE A 42 5.19 -15.20 -13.72
CA PHE A 42 5.41 -13.75 -13.77
C PHE A 42 6.87 -13.44 -14.09
N VAL A 43 7.07 -12.30 -14.73
CA VAL A 43 8.39 -11.70 -14.94
C VAL A 43 8.88 -11.10 -13.61
N PRO A 44 10.17 -11.21 -13.25
CA PRO A 44 10.71 -10.54 -12.07
C PRO A 44 10.46 -9.04 -12.11
N LEU A 45 10.03 -8.46 -10.98
CA LEU A 45 9.71 -7.04 -10.85
C LEU A 45 10.88 -6.16 -11.31
N GLU A 46 12.11 -6.55 -10.98
CA GLU A 46 13.32 -5.80 -11.34
C GLU A 46 13.48 -5.66 -12.85
N GLN A 47 13.13 -6.71 -13.62
CA GLN A 47 13.21 -6.68 -15.08
C GLN A 47 12.13 -5.80 -15.68
N VAL A 48 10.92 -5.88 -15.13
CA VAL A 48 9.78 -5.06 -15.55
C VAL A 48 10.05 -3.57 -15.32
N VAL A 49 10.58 -3.21 -14.14
CA VAL A 49 10.97 -1.83 -13.80
C VAL A 49 12.11 -1.35 -14.71
N ALA A 50 13.15 -2.16 -14.90
CA ALA A 50 14.27 -1.77 -15.76
C ALA A 50 13.82 -1.51 -17.21
N ASP A 51 12.92 -2.35 -17.74
CA ASP A 51 12.37 -2.17 -19.07
C ASP A 51 11.44 -0.96 -19.18
N ALA A 52 10.65 -0.66 -18.14
CA ALA A 52 9.81 0.52 -18.08
C ALA A 52 10.65 1.81 -18.07
N LEU A 53 11.65 1.92 -17.19
CA LEU A 53 12.53 3.08 -17.09
C LEU A 53 13.39 3.30 -18.35
N ARG A 54 13.68 2.24 -19.11
CA ARG A 54 14.34 2.33 -20.42
C ARG A 54 13.44 2.99 -21.47
N ARG A 55 12.13 2.74 -21.41
CA ARG A 55 11.12 3.28 -22.35
C ARG A 55 10.65 4.67 -21.94
N TYR A 56 10.54 4.89 -20.62
CA TYR A 56 10.04 6.10 -20.00
C TYR A 56 11.05 6.59 -18.95
N PRO A 57 12.06 7.40 -19.36
CA PRO A 57 13.07 7.90 -18.43
C PRO A 57 12.44 8.83 -17.38
N GLY A 58 12.69 8.54 -16.10
CA GLY A 58 12.17 9.33 -14.99
C GLY A 58 12.47 8.70 -13.64
N LYS A 59 11.77 9.16 -12.61
CA LYS A 59 11.86 8.60 -11.26
C LYS A 59 10.70 7.64 -11.05
N LEU A 60 11.00 6.38 -10.72
CA LEU A 60 9.98 5.42 -10.29
C LEU A 60 9.30 5.93 -9.02
N ILE A 61 7.97 5.97 -9.03
CA ILE A 61 7.15 6.41 -7.89
C ILE A 61 6.49 5.20 -7.23
N GLU A 62 5.84 4.38 -8.04
CA GLU A 62 5.03 3.27 -7.57
C GLU A 62 5.12 2.06 -8.50
N VAL A 63 4.98 0.87 -7.92
CA VAL A 63 4.71 -0.35 -8.67
C VAL A 63 3.66 -1.17 -7.94
N GLU A 64 2.58 -1.46 -8.65
CA GLU A 64 1.52 -2.35 -8.19
C GLU A 64 1.40 -3.56 -9.11
N LEU A 65 0.86 -4.65 -8.56
CA LEU A 65 0.47 -5.83 -9.34
C LEU A 65 -1.03 -6.00 -9.17
N ASP A 66 -1.79 -5.59 -10.18
CA ASP A 66 -3.25 -5.71 -10.21
C ASP A 66 -3.71 -6.57 -11.39
N ASP A 67 -4.64 -7.49 -11.14
CA ASP A 67 -5.17 -8.46 -12.11
C ASP A 67 -4.09 -9.13 -13.01
N GLY A 68 -2.93 -9.45 -12.39
CA GLY A 68 -1.80 -10.08 -13.08
C GLY A 68 -0.99 -9.16 -13.99
N LYS A 69 -1.19 -7.85 -13.90
CA LYS A 69 -0.46 -6.81 -14.65
C LYS A 69 0.33 -5.94 -13.71
N TYR A 70 1.56 -5.61 -14.11
CA TYR A 70 2.34 -4.59 -13.43
C TYR A 70 1.87 -3.22 -13.89
N GLU A 71 1.45 -2.40 -12.93
CA GLU A 71 1.19 -0.98 -13.11
C GLU A 71 2.37 -0.22 -12.52
N ILE A 72 2.99 0.66 -13.31
CA ILE A 72 4.25 1.33 -12.98
C ILE A 72 4.03 2.81 -13.20
N GLU A 73 4.19 3.60 -12.16
CA GLU A 73 4.10 5.05 -12.25
C GLU A 73 5.50 5.67 -12.26
N ILE A 74 5.77 6.48 -13.27
CA ILE A 74 7.06 7.16 -13.43
C ILE A 74 6.83 8.66 -13.47
N LEU A 75 7.52 9.39 -12.59
CA LEU A 75 7.59 10.84 -12.63
C LEU A 75 8.62 11.28 -13.66
N GLY A 76 8.15 11.86 -14.75
CA GLY A 76 8.98 12.46 -15.80
C GLY A 76 9.62 13.78 -15.37
N PRO A 77 10.54 14.32 -16.20
CA PRO A 77 11.32 15.52 -15.89
C PRO A 77 10.48 16.79 -15.71
N GLU A 78 9.33 16.87 -16.40
CA GLU A 78 8.40 18.00 -16.31
C GLU A 78 7.39 17.86 -15.16
N GLY A 79 7.60 16.89 -14.26
CA GLY A 79 6.68 16.63 -13.14
C GLY A 79 5.39 15.93 -13.54
N VAL A 80 5.32 15.37 -14.74
CA VAL A 80 4.17 14.60 -15.25
C VAL A 80 4.35 13.12 -14.91
N VAL A 81 3.30 12.49 -14.39
CA VAL A 81 3.25 11.03 -14.16
C VAL A 81 2.79 10.33 -15.44
N MET A 82 3.49 9.26 -15.81
CA MET A 82 3.24 8.42 -16.98
C MET A 82 3.27 6.93 -16.63
#